data_AF-A0A7C8F267-F1
#
_entry.id   AF-A0A7C8F267-F1
#
_cell.length_a   1.000
_cell.length_b   1.000
_cell.length_c   1.000
_cell.angle_alpha   90.00
_cell.angle_beta   90.00
_cell.angle_gamma   90.00
#
_symmetry.space_group_name_H-M   'P 1'
#
loop_
_entity.id
_entity.type
_entity.pdbx_description
1 polymer ?
#
loop_
_entity_poly.entity_id
_entity_poly.type
_entity_poly.pdbx_seq_one_letter_code
_entity_poly.pdbx_strand_id
1 'polypeptide(L)'
;MKRLLPWIVAVWCLFFGAQAQAASFDCAKASTKVEKLICADETLSTLDDNMAAAYRQAKNDLHNAPWFREQHRLWLRARNVCGPDRSCLEESYKKRLEGLKWYEATCKLPDYGEEIYRYELEVNNDATVCQHMGKVYNAYFRQPWKHHGSGSKEYEEGGLYTFPKLPGVEHSARAAFAMRYSKWPSSPEFDAVPWREGQSAIIIPPGTSLYNSPPDKVQYSCVLIADFDIDNDGRVETVVKDDFMGGGPQTEFHSGDSFSIFTRGSIDPATLTSNDRFSQYRTDGIQPRHLAEFMARPFIFNGRTYLSGYRPWWKIAEDGVARIPSSYGYPDREFTEVFRYRGGGEHVPEGRGYGNTPLQMDLVCRFRMKIIKQSKQQ
;
A
#
# COMPACT_ATOMS: atom_id res chain seq x y z
N MET A 1 -9.89 -55.78 66.94
CA MET A 1 -11.33 -55.89 67.26
C MET A 1 -11.99 -54.54 67.02
N LYS A 2 -12.99 -54.50 66.12
CA LYS A 2 -14.27 -53.75 66.18
C LYS A 2 -14.25 -52.30 66.77
N ARG A 3 -14.86 -51.25 66.21
CA ARG A 3 -15.95 -51.13 65.22
C ARG A 3 -16.28 -49.62 65.04
N LEU A 4 -16.70 -49.27 63.82
CA LEU A 4 -17.80 -48.35 63.45
C LEU A 4 -17.64 -46.81 63.58
N LEU A 5 -17.66 -46.17 62.40
CA LEU A 5 -18.21 -44.83 62.08
C LEU A 5 -19.73 -44.79 62.40
N PRO A 6 -20.41 -43.61 62.60
CA PRO A 6 -20.78 -42.77 61.44
C PRO A 6 -21.03 -41.24 61.63
N TRP A 7 -20.73 -40.49 60.56
CA TRP A 7 -21.52 -39.43 59.88
C TRP A 7 -22.07 -38.22 60.65
N ILE A 8 -21.50 -37.04 60.36
CA ILE A 8 -22.26 -35.80 60.16
C ILE A 8 -21.82 -35.17 58.83
N VAL A 9 -22.83 -34.88 58.01
CA VAL A 9 -22.79 -34.22 56.70
C VAL A 9 -22.50 -32.73 56.87
N ALA A 10 -21.58 -32.19 56.08
CA ALA A 10 -21.57 -30.78 55.71
C ALA A 10 -21.04 -30.62 54.28
N VAL A 11 -21.98 -30.57 53.34
CA VAL A 11 -21.79 -30.05 51.99
C VAL A 11 -21.52 -28.55 52.10
N TRP A 12 -20.49 -28.04 51.41
CA TRP A 12 -20.43 -26.75 50.67
C TRP A 12 -19.00 -26.21 50.61
N CYS A 13 -18.40 -26.20 49.42
CA CYS A 13 -17.76 -25.03 48.80
C CYS A 13 -17.25 -25.37 47.39
N LEU A 14 -18.08 -25.04 46.41
CA LEU A 14 -17.78 -24.38 45.14
C LEU A 14 -16.48 -24.74 44.38
N PHE A 15 -16.71 -25.35 43.22
CA PHE A 15 -16.02 -25.08 41.95
C PHE A 15 -15.39 -23.69 41.86
N PHE A 16 -14.13 -23.61 41.41
CA PHE A 16 -13.69 -22.71 40.31
C PHE A 16 -12.29 -23.13 39.84
N GLY A 17 -12.23 -24.25 39.11
CA GLY A 17 -11.08 -24.56 38.26
C GLY A 17 -11.24 -23.84 36.92
N ALA A 18 -10.89 -22.56 36.86
CA ALA A 18 -10.83 -21.80 35.62
C ALA A 18 -9.50 -21.07 35.54
N GLN A 19 -8.41 -21.78 35.23
CA GLN A 19 -7.17 -21.15 34.79
C GLN A 19 -6.51 -21.96 33.67
N ALA A 20 -6.99 -21.71 32.46
CA ALA A 20 -6.17 -21.62 31.26
C ALA A 20 -6.95 -20.84 30.19
N GLN A 21 -7.29 -19.57 30.49
CA GLN A 21 -7.63 -18.62 29.43
C GLN A 21 -6.31 -18.02 28.98
N ALA A 22 -5.72 -18.61 27.94
CA ALA A 22 -4.52 -18.06 27.34
C ALA A 22 -4.95 -16.80 26.58
N ALA A 23 -4.67 -15.66 27.20
CA ALA A 23 -4.38 -14.45 26.46
C ALA A 23 -2.89 -14.49 26.13
N SER A 24 -2.45 -13.67 25.19
CA SER A 24 -1.04 -13.62 24.78
C SER A 24 -0.10 -13.06 25.87
N PHE A 25 -0.65 -12.74 27.03
CA PHE A 25 -0.01 -12.25 28.24
C PHE A 25 -0.56 -12.96 29.49
N ASP A 26 0.18 -12.86 30.59
CA ASP A 26 -0.19 -13.47 31.87
C ASP A 26 -1.38 -12.74 32.51
N CYS A 27 -2.56 -13.38 32.50
CA CYS A 27 -3.78 -12.82 33.08
C CYS A 27 -3.70 -12.52 34.58
N ALA A 28 -2.79 -13.17 35.33
CA ALA A 28 -2.56 -12.82 36.73
C ALA A 28 -1.88 -11.45 36.90
N LYS A 29 -1.27 -10.93 35.82
CA LYS A 29 -0.61 -9.61 35.77
C LYS A 29 -1.44 -8.55 35.06
N ALA A 30 -2.68 -8.85 34.69
CA ALA A 30 -3.59 -7.91 34.05
C ALA A 30 -3.83 -6.67 34.93
N SER A 31 -3.42 -5.52 34.43
CA SER A 31 -3.42 -4.25 35.17
C SER A 31 -4.48 -3.28 34.66
N THR A 32 -4.81 -3.33 33.37
CA THR A 32 -5.77 -2.42 32.74
C THR A 32 -7.19 -3.01 32.68
N LYS A 33 -8.21 -2.15 32.54
CA LYS A 33 -9.60 -2.60 32.36
C LYS A 33 -9.78 -3.44 31.09
N VAL A 34 -9.05 -3.10 30.04
CA VAL A 34 -9.00 -3.85 28.77
C VAL A 34 -8.40 -5.23 28.98
N GLU A 35 -7.23 -5.33 29.62
CA GLU A 35 -6.56 -6.61 29.91
C GLU A 35 -7.45 -7.52 30.78
N LYS A 36 -8.08 -6.97 31.81
CA LYS A 36 -9.01 -7.72 32.67
C LYS A 36 -10.22 -8.24 31.90
N LEU A 37 -10.76 -7.44 30.97
CA LEU A 37 -11.88 -7.88 30.11
C LEU A 37 -11.43 -8.96 29.12
N ILE A 38 -10.25 -8.81 28.49
CA ILE A 38 -9.67 -9.85 27.62
C ILE A 38 -9.52 -11.17 28.39
N CYS A 39 -9.03 -11.11 29.63
CA CYS A 39 -8.84 -12.29 30.47
C CYS A 39 -10.15 -12.90 30.99
N ALA A 40 -11.24 -12.13 31.08
CA ALA A 40 -12.52 -12.62 31.58
C ALA A 40 -13.45 -13.13 30.46
N ASP A 41 -13.22 -12.73 29.21
CA ASP A 41 -14.01 -13.11 28.04
C ASP A 41 -13.24 -14.10 27.16
N GLU A 42 -13.76 -15.32 27.04
CA GLU A 42 -13.12 -16.40 26.28
C GLU A 42 -12.92 -16.07 24.80
N THR A 43 -13.85 -15.31 24.19
CA THR A 43 -13.76 -14.92 22.78
C THR A 43 -12.64 -13.90 22.58
N LEU A 44 -12.55 -12.90 23.46
CA LEU A 44 -11.48 -11.90 23.40
C LEU A 44 -10.11 -12.50 23.72
N SER A 45 -10.03 -13.41 24.69
CA SER A 45 -8.80 -14.18 24.98
C SER A 45 -8.32 -14.94 23.75
N THR A 46 -9.21 -15.67 23.09
CA THR A 46 -8.89 -16.44 21.87
C THR A 46 -8.45 -15.53 20.72
N LEU A 47 -9.12 -14.39 20.55
CA LEU A 47 -8.73 -13.40 19.52
C LEU A 47 -7.36 -12.79 19.79
N ASP A 48 -7.02 -12.54 21.06
CA ASP A 48 -5.72 -12.02 21.47
C ASP A 48 -4.58 -13.03 21.17
N ASP A 49 -4.79 -14.29 21.49
CA ASP A 49 -3.86 -15.38 21.17
C ASP A 49 -3.63 -15.53 19.67
N ASN A 50 -4.71 -15.61 18.89
CA ASN A 50 -4.65 -15.72 17.44
C ASN A 50 -3.91 -14.53 16.83
N MET A 51 -4.20 -13.32 17.31
CA MET A 51 -3.56 -12.10 16.84
C MET A 51 -2.06 -12.13 17.16
N ALA A 52 -1.67 -12.52 18.37
CA ALA A 52 -0.28 -12.59 18.77
C ALA A 52 0.51 -13.65 17.97
N ALA A 53 -0.12 -14.80 17.68
CA ALA A 53 0.47 -15.82 16.82
C ALA A 53 0.70 -15.31 15.39
N ALA A 54 -0.35 -14.73 14.77
CA ALA A 54 -0.27 -14.15 13.43
C ALA A 54 0.75 -13.00 13.36
N TYR A 55 0.85 -12.16 14.40
CA TYR A 55 1.84 -11.10 14.47
C TYR A 55 3.27 -11.66 14.54
N ARG A 56 3.53 -12.68 15.36
CA ARG A 56 4.86 -13.32 15.43
C ARG A 56 5.28 -13.88 14.08
N GLN A 57 4.36 -14.56 13.39
CA GLN A 57 4.60 -15.12 12.06
C GLN A 57 4.94 -14.01 11.06
N ALA A 58 4.04 -13.03 10.88
CA ALA A 58 4.24 -11.92 9.96
C ALA A 58 5.50 -11.09 10.30
N LYS A 59 5.84 -10.93 11.57
CA LYS A 59 7.06 -10.23 12.01
C LYS A 59 8.31 -10.98 11.56
N ASN A 60 8.32 -12.31 11.64
CA ASN A 60 9.44 -13.12 11.19
C ASN A 60 9.56 -13.10 9.66
N ASP A 61 8.43 -13.23 8.95
CA ASP A 61 8.37 -13.17 7.49
C ASP A 61 8.85 -11.81 6.95
N LEU A 62 8.59 -10.74 7.70
CA LEU A 62 9.09 -9.39 7.43
C LEU A 62 10.50 -9.11 7.97
N HIS A 63 11.25 -10.14 8.38
CA HIS A 63 12.60 -10.02 8.95
C HIS A 63 12.71 -8.97 10.08
N ASN A 64 11.71 -8.92 10.97
CA ASN A 64 11.62 -7.99 12.08
C ASN A 64 11.69 -6.50 11.71
N ALA A 65 11.19 -6.14 10.52
CA ALA A 65 11.22 -4.77 10.02
C ALA A 65 10.75 -3.73 11.08
N PRO A 66 11.53 -2.68 11.36
CA PRO A 66 11.21 -1.70 12.41
C PRO A 66 9.82 -1.06 12.26
N TRP A 67 9.41 -0.75 11.03
CA TRP A 67 8.10 -0.15 10.76
C TRP A 67 6.93 -1.08 11.13
N PHE A 68 7.08 -2.40 10.93
CA PHE A 68 6.03 -3.37 11.23
C PHE A 68 5.83 -3.52 12.74
N ARG A 69 6.93 -3.43 13.50
CA ARG A 69 6.88 -3.40 14.96
C ARG A 69 6.19 -2.14 15.49
N GLU A 70 6.49 -0.98 14.92
CA GLU A 70 5.82 0.26 15.33
C GLU A 70 4.34 0.26 14.96
N GLN A 71 3.96 -0.25 13.77
CA GLN A 71 2.56 -0.43 13.38
C GLN A 71 1.78 -1.30 14.36
N HIS A 72 2.36 -2.41 14.80
CA HIS A 72 1.72 -3.26 15.81
C HIS A 72 1.59 -2.55 17.18
N ARG A 73 2.59 -1.77 17.58
CA ARG A 73 2.54 -0.97 18.81
C ARG A 73 1.46 0.11 18.75
N LEU A 74 1.29 0.76 17.60
CA LEU A 74 0.22 1.75 17.38
C LEU A 74 -1.16 1.09 17.44
N TRP A 75 -1.32 -0.08 16.82
CA TRP A 75 -2.56 -0.84 16.93
C TRP A 75 -2.92 -1.19 18.38
N LEU A 76 -1.95 -1.66 19.19
CA LEU A 76 -2.17 -1.95 20.61
C LEU A 76 -2.68 -0.72 21.39
N ARG A 77 -2.13 0.47 21.09
CA ARG A 77 -2.53 1.71 21.76
C ARG A 77 -4.00 2.06 21.52
N ALA A 78 -4.48 1.92 20.29
CA ALA A 78 -5.87 2.26 20.01
C ALA A 78 -6.85 1.14 20.29
N ARG A 79 -6.44 -0.13 20.23
CA ARG A 79 -7.22 -1.21 20.86
C ARG A 79 -7.54 -0.82 22.31
N ASN A 80 -6.59 -0.25 23.03
CA ASN A 80 -6.80 0.17 24.41
C ASN A 80 -7.76 1.36 24.57
N VAL A 81 -8.02 2.15 23.51
CA VAL A 81 -9.01 3.24 23.54
C VAL A 81 -10.43 2.71 23.69
N CYS A 82 -10.71 1.48 23.25
CA CYS A 82 -12.01 0.81 23.47
C CYS A 82 -12.43 0.72 24.95
N GLY A 83 -11.48 0.78 25.89
CA GLY A 83 -11.79 0.52 27.30
C GLY A 83 -12.45 -0.87 27.47
N PRO A 84 -13.34 -1.06 28.46
CA PRO A 84 -14.04 -2.32 28.66
C PRO A 84 -15.25 -2.51 27.72
N ASP A 85 -15.17 -2.06 26.46
CA ASP A 85 -16.18 -2.32 25.44
C ASP A 85 -15.82 -3.60 24.68
N ARG A 86 -16.59 -4.66 24.92
CA ARG A 86 -16.38 -5.98 24.30
C ARG A 86 -16.49 -5.94 22.77
N SER A 87 -17.49 -5.24 22.24
CA SER A 87 -17.75 -5.21 20.79
C SER A 87 -16.67 -4.42 20.06
N CYS A 88 -16.23 -3.29 20.63
CA CYS A 88 -15.10 -2.52 20.09
C CYS A 88 -13.80 -3.33 20.05
N LEU A 89 -13.50 -4.06 21.14
CA LEU A 89 -12.32 -4.92 21.20
C LEU A 89 -12.40 -6.05 20.17
N GLU A 90 -13.55 -6.72 20.07
CA GLU A 90 -13.77 -7.81 19.12
C GLU A 90 -13.55 -7.34 17.67
N GLU A 91 -14.11 -6.19 17.28
CA GLU A 91 -13.90 -5.59 15.95
C GLU A 91 -12.44 -5.20 15.71
N SER A 92 -11.78 -4.59 16.70
CA SER A 92 -10.36 -4.22 16.63
C SER A 92 -9.45 -5.44 16.41
N TYR A 93 -9.76 -6.57 17.06
CA TYR A 93 -9.03 -7.83 16.84
C TYR A 93 -9.30 -8.44 15.47
N LYS A 94 -10.55 -8.48 15.02
CA LYS A 94 -10.91 -9.04 13.70
C LYS A 94 -10.22 -8.28 12.57
N LYS A 95 -10.29 -6.94 12.58
CA LYS A 95 -9.57 -6.09 11.61
C LYS A 95 -8.07 -6.34 11.63
N ARG A 96 -7.48 -6.44 12.83
CA ARG A 96 -6.03 -6.71 12.94
C ARG A 96 -5.66 -8.08 12.40
N LEU A 97 -6.46 -9.09 12.70
CA LEU A 97 -6.25 -10.46 12.21
C LEU A 97 -6.39 -10.54 10.70
N GLU A 98 -7.37 -9.86 10.10
CA GLU A 98 -7.51 -9.74 8.65
C GLU A 98 -6.28 -9.07 8.02
N GLY A 99 -5.86 -7.93 8.60
CA GLY A 99 -4.62 -7.26 8.20
C GLY A 99 -3.41 -8.19 8.30
N LEU A 100 -3.20 -8.87 9.43
CA LEU A 100 -2.09 -9.81 9.65
C LEU A 100 -2.11 -11.03 8.72
N LYS A 101 -3.29 -11.60 8.46
CA LYS A 101 -3.48 -12.68 7.48
C LYS A 101 -3.16 -12.22 6.06
N TRP A 102 -3.44 -10.95 5.74
CA TRP A 102 -2.98 -10.36 4.50
C TRP A 102 -1.45 -10.43 4.44
N TYR A 103 -0.70 -9.99 5.47
CA TYR A 103 0.77 -10.18 5.49
C TYR A 103 1.20 -11.65 5.41
N GLU A 104 0.50 -12.59 6.04
CA GLU A 104 0.84 -14.02 5.92
C GLU A 104 0.65 -14.52 4.48
N ALA A 105 -0.38 -14.02 3.79
CA ALA A 105 -0.67 -14.33 2.40
C ALA A 105 0.21 -13.54 1.40
N THR A 106 0.68 -12.34 1.77
CA THR A 106 1.33 -11.37 0.87
C THR A 106 2.76 -10.99 1.23
N CYS A 107 3.28 -11.29 2.43
CA CYS A 107 4.71 -11.21 2.78
C CYS A 107 5.45 -12.51 2.53
N LYS A 108 4.72 -13.56 2.16
CA LYS A 108 5.12 -14.35 1.00
C LYS A 108 4.81 -13.57 -0.28
N LEU A 109 5.28 -12.32 -0.39
CA LEU A 109 5.59 -11.80 -1.72
C LEU A 109 6.50 -12.89 -2.25
N PRO A 110 6.17 -13.56 -3.37
CA PRO A 110 7.15 -14.45 -3.94
C PRO A 110 8.39 -13.57 -4.05
N ASP A 111 9.46 -13.94 -3.34
CA ASP A 111 10.76 -13.46 -3.74
C ASP A 111 10.88 -14.02 -5.15
N TYR A 112 10.51 -13.18 -6.12
CA TYR A 112 10.57 -13.51 -7.55
C TYR A 112 12.03 -13.76 -7.95
N GLY A 113 12.96 -13.69 -6.99
CA GLY A 113 14.32 -14.13 -7.10
C GLY A 113 15.04 -13.31 -8.13
N GLU A 114 16.10 -13.90 -8.66
CA GLU A 114 16.84 -13.34 -9.79
C GLU A 114 16.15 -13.61 -11.14
N GLU A 115 14.82 -13.52 -11.22
CA GLU A 115 14.13 -13.65 -12.50
C GLU A 115 14.67 -12.62 -13.51
N ILE A 116 15.11 -13.14 -14.64
CA ILE A 116 15.60 -12.33 -15.75
C ILE A 116 14.57 -12.39 -16.85
N TYR A 117 14.08 -11.22 -17.22
CA TYR A 117 13.10 -11.01 -18.27
C TYR A 117 13.78 -10.62 -19.59
N ARG A 118 13.14 -11.08 -20.68
CA ARG A 118 13.29 -10.56 -22.03
C ARG A 118 11.94 -10.00 -22.46
N TYR A 119 11.99 -8.86 -23.17
CA TYR A 119 10.80 -8.17 -23.66
C TYR A 119 10.70 -8.34 -25.16
N GLU A 120 9.60 -8.91 -25.62
CA GLU A 120 9.30 -9.16 -27.03
C GLU A 120 8.13 -8.28 -27.48
N LEU A 121 8.33 -7.48 -28.52
CA LEU A 121 7.32 -6.56 -29.03
C LEU A 121 6.16 -7.32 -29.69
N GLU A 122 4.93 -7.06 -29.24
CA GLU A 122 3.70 -7.66 -29.80
C GLU A 122 2.80 -6.64 -30.49
N VAL A 123 2.61 -5.46 -29.89
CA VAL A 123 1.84 -4.36 -30.50
C VAL A 123 2.80 -3.22 -30.78
N ASN A 124 2.75 -2.70 -32.00
CA ASN A 124 3.60 -1.62 -32.47
C ASN A 124 2.77 -0.59 -33.25
N ASN A 125 2.32 0.46 -32.55
CA ASN A 125 1.58 1.56 -33.15
C ASN A 125 2.47 2.80 -33.41
N ASP A 126 3.73 2.76 -32.97
CA ASP A 126 4.74 3.79 -33.20
C ASP A 126 6.13 3.15 -33.25
N ALA A 127 6.65 2.91 -34.45
CA ALA A 127 7.89 2.15 -34.63
C ALA A 127 9.09 2.80 -33.95
N THR A 128 9.16 4.13 -33.92
CA THR A 128 10.26 4.86 -33.31
C THR A 128 10.26 4.66 -31.80
N VAL A 129 9.10 4.81 -31.15
CA VAL A 129 8.98 4.62 -29.70
C VAL A 129 9.13 3.15 -29.33
N CYS A 130 8.49 2.23 -30.05
CA CYS A 130 8.49 0.82 -29.68
C CYS A 130 9.84 0.15 -29.89
N GLN A 131 10.58 0.48 -30.95
CA GLN A 131 11.94 -0.03 -31.12
C GLN A 131 12.88 0.50 -30.03
N HIS A 132 12.75 1.78 -29.67
CA HIS A 132 13.54 2.37 -28.60
C HIS A 132 13.24 1.73 -27.25
N MET A 133 11.97 1.66 -26.86
CA MET A 133 11.56 1.07 -25.58
C MET A 133 11.88 -0.43 -25.50
N GLY A 134 11.82 -1.17 -26.61
CA GLY A 134 12.29 -2.55 -26.65
C GLY A 134 13.77 -2.68 -26.27
N LYS A 135 14.63 -1.74 -26.69
CA LYS A 135 16.04 -1.70 -26.28
C LYS A 135 16.17 -1.32 -24.81
N VAL A 136 15.44 -0.28 -24.36
CA VAL A 136 15.44 0.17 -22.96
C VAL A 136 15.06 -0.97 -22.01
N TYR A 137 13.94 -1.64 -22.26
CA TYR A 137 13.48 -2.71 -21.37
C TYR A 137 14.45 -3.88 -21.32
N ASN A 138 15.00 -4.31 -22.46
CA ASN A 138 15.96 -5.40 -22.51
C ASN A 138 17.34 -5.03 -21.97
N ALA A 139 17.69 -3.74 -21.86
CA ALA A 139 18.94 -3.29 -21.27
C ALA A 139 18.82 -3.05 -19.75
N TYR A 140 17.77 -2.35 -19.32
CA TYR A 140 17.67 -1.81 -17.96
C TYR A 140 16.60 -2.49 -17.07
N PHE A 141 15.55 -3.05 -17.67
CA PHE A 141 14.39 -3.58 -16.92
C PHE A 141 14.38 -5.11 -16.86
N ARG A 142 15.55 -5.75 -16.96
CA ARG A 142 15.64 -7.21 -16.98
C ARG A 142 15.22 -7.88 -15.68
N GLN A 143 15.23 -7.18 -14.56
CA GLN A 143 14.80 -7.71 -13.25
C GLN A 143 13.84 -6.72 -12.57
N PRO A 144 12.68 -6.41 -13.16
CA PRO A 144 11.87 -5.27 -12.75
C PRO A 144 11.29 -5.40 -11.34
N TRP A 145 11.25 -6.62 -10.81
CA TRP A 145 10.72 -6.94 -9.48
C TRP A 145 11.80 -7.10 -8.41
N LYS A 146 13.08 -7.08 -8.80
CA LYS A 146 14.18 -7.22 -7.86
C LYS A 146 14.22 -5.99 -6.97
N HIS A 147 14.16 -6.22 -5.67
CA HIS A 147 14.25 -5.15 -4.69
C HIS A 147 15.07 -5.59 -3.50
N HIS A 148 15.64 -4.61 -2.80
CA HIS A 148 16.31 -4.86 -1.53
C HIS A 148 15.28 -4.88 -0.39
N GLY A 149 15.58 -5.58 0.70
CA GLY A 149 14.72 -5.60 1.88
C GLY A 149 14.58 -4.22 2.52
N SER A 150 13.42 -3.89 3.09
CA SER A 150 13.08 -2.55 3.60
C SER A 150 14.04 -1.93 4.66
N GLY A 151 14.95 -2.70 5.24
CA GLY A 151 15.99 -2.23 6.16
C GLY A 151 17.39 -2.10 5.54
N SER A 152 17.49 -2.12 4.22
CA SER A 152 18.76 -2.03 3.50
C SER A 152 19.19 -0.57 3.26
N LYS A 153 20.49 -0.36 3.09
CA LYS A 153 21.11 0.96 2.86
C LYS A 153 20.59 1.66 1.61
N GLU A 154 20.04 0.91 0.66
CA GLU A 154 19.44 1.44 -0.57
C GLU A 154 18.21 2.33 -0.30
N TYR A 155 17.60 2.21 0.89
CA TYR A 155 16.50 3.06 1.35
C TYR A 155 16.94 4.18 2.28
N GLU A 156 18.20 4.25 2.69
CA GLU A 156 18.73 5.36 3.49
C GLU A 156 18.86 6.63 2.64
N GLU A 157 19.06 7.77 3.29
CA GLU A 157 19.15 9.07 2.61
C GLU A 157 20.28 9.07 1.55
N GLY A 158 19.92 9.42 0.30
CA GLY A 158 20.85 9.36 -0.84
C GLY A 158 21.04 7.96 -1.43
N GLY A 159 20.35 6.95 -0.89
CA GLY A 159 20.34 5.58 -1.41
C GLY A 159 19.63 5.44 -2.77
N LEU A 160 19.78 4.26 -3.38
CA LEU A 160 19.28 3.93 -4.72
C LEU A 160 17.79 4.24 -4.92
N TYR A 161 16.96 4.04 -3.90
CA TYR A 161 15.50 4.20 -3.98
C TYR A 161 15.00 5.58 -3.53
N THR A 162 15.89 6.54 -3.32
CA THR A 162 15.54 7.88 -2.87
C THR A 162 15.40 8.90 -4.01
N PHE A 163 14.65 9.97 -3.75
CA PHE A 163 14.46 11.10 -4.65
C PHE A 163 14.98 12.39 -4.00
N PRO A 164 15.32 13.42 -4.79
CA PRO A 164 15.50 14.77 -4.26
C PRO A 164 14.23 15.19 -3.50
N LYS A 165 14.39 15.85 -2.35
CA LYS A 165 13.25 16.21 -1.48
C LYS A 165 12.81 17.65 -1.72
N LEU A 166 11.52 17.92 -1.55
CA LEU A 166 11.01 19.28 -1.41
C LEU A 166 11.48 19.90 -0.07
N PRO A 167 11.56 21.24 0.03
CA PRO A 167 11.90 21.91 1.29
C PRO A 167 10.99 21.47 2.44
N GLY A 168 11.58 21.18 3.61
CA GLY A 168 10.84 20.76 4.80
C GLY A 168 10.45 19.28 4.83
N VAL A 169 10.74 18.51 3.78
CA VAL A 169 10.48 17.06 3.75
C VAL A 169 11.66 16.31 4.36
N GLU A 170 11.38 15.62 5.47
CA GLU A 170 12.36 14.77 6.16
C GLU A 170 12.46 13.39 5.50
N HIS A 171 13.65 12.80 5.54
CA HIS A 171 13.88 11.47 4.98
C HIS A 171 13.14 10.38 5.78
N SER A 172 12.58 9.41 5.06
CA SER A 172 12.03 8.20 5.64
C SER A 172 12.35 6.97 4.78
N ALA A 173 13.11 6.01 5.33
CA ALA A 173 13.34 4.72 4.68
C ALA A 173 12.03 3.99 4.33
N ARG A 174 10.96 4.23 5.11
CA ARG A 174 9.62 3.71 4.82
C ARG A 174 9.01 4.35 3.57
N ALA A 175 9.14 5.67 3.43
CA ALA A 175 8.67 6.39 2.24
C ALA A 175 9.46 5.96 1.00
N ALA A 176 10.80 5.88 1.12
CA ALA A 176 11.67 5.36 0.07
C ALA A 176 11.27 3.93 -0.34
N PHE A 177 10.93 3.08 0.63
CA PHE A 177 10.41 1.74 0.33
C PHE A 177 9.10 1.79 -0.45
N ALA A 178 8.13 2.62 -0.05
CA ALA A 178 6.86 2.74 -0.77
C ALA A 178 7.07 3.22 -2.22
N MET A 179 7.97 4.18 -2.44
CA MET A 179 8.22 4.77 -3.76
C MET A 179 9.20 3.98 -4.64
N ARG A 180 9.76 2.87 -4.14
CA ARG A 180 10.90 2.15 -4.76
C ARG A 180 10.71 1.81 -6.23
N TYR A 181 9.53 1.36 -6.62
CA TYR A 181 9.23 0.98 -8.00
C TYR A 181 9.04 2.18 -8.92
N SER A 182 8.79 3.37 -8.38
CA SER A 182 8.85 4.62 -9.15
C SER A 182 10.29 5.04 -9.46
N LYS A 183 11.27 4.58 -8.66
CA LYS A 183 12.69 4.90 -8.84
C LYS A 183 13.44 3.87 -9.67
N TRP A 184 13.18 2.58 -9.45
CA TRP A 184 13.97 1.50 -10.01
C TRP A 184 13.09 0.32 -10.50
N PRO A 185 13.48 -0.38 -11.58
CA PRO A 185 14.62 -0.11 -12.48
C PRO A 185 14.47 1.22 -13.21
N SER A 186 15.56 1.78 -13.73
CA SER A 186 15.52 3.07 -14.44
C SER A 186 16.44 3.09 -15.65
N SER A 187 16.21 4.07 -16.51
CA SER A 187 17.03 4.44 -17.65
C SER A 187 17.02 5.97 -17.80
N PRO A 188 17.86 6.57 -18.66
CA PRO A 188 17.88 8.02 -18.85
C PRO A 188 16.51 8.63 -19.16
N GLU A 189 15.65 7.90 -19.89
CA GLU A 189 14.30 8.33 -20.24
C GLU A 189 13.37 8.45 -19.02
N PHE A 190 13.48 7.52 -18.06
CA PHE A 190 12.70 7.56 -16.81
C PHE A 190 13.28 8.57 -15.82
N ASP A 191 14.61 8.66 -15.73
CA ASP A 191 15.30 9.64 -14.86
C ASP A 191 15.13 11.08 -15.35
N ALA A 192 14.73 11.28 -16.61
CA ALA A 192 14.40 12.59 -17.16
C ALA A 192 13.13 13.21 -16.54
N VAL A 193 12.26 12.41 -15.89
CA VAL A 193 11.12 12.96 -15.15
C VAL A 193 11.63 13.47 -13.79
N PRO A 194 11.51 14.77 -13.49
CA PRO A 194 12.18 15.39 -12.35
C PRO A 194 11.38 15.22 -11.05
N TRP A 195 11.15 13.98 -10.65
CA TRP A 195 10.43 13.64 -9.42
C TRP A 195 11.14 14.18 -8.18
N ARG A 196 10.35 14.78 -7.29
CA ARG A 196 10.76 15.17 -5.95
C ARG A 196 9.87 14.50 -4.91
N GLU A 197 10.47 14.03 -3.82
CA GLU A 197 9.74 13.52 -2.66
C GLU A 197 9.05 14.68 -1.94
N GLY A 198 7.73 14.52 -1.77
CA GLY A 198 6.84 15.42 -1.07
C GLY A 198 6.10 14.71 0.06
N GLN A 199 5.28 15.47 0.78
CA GLN A 199 4.38 14.95 1.79
C GLN A 199 2.98 15.51 1.56
N SER A 200 1.97 14.71 1.92
CA SER A 200 0.56 15.11 1.88
C SER A 200 -0.05 14.90 3.26
N ALA A 201 -0.57 15.95 3.88
CA ALA A 201 -1.24 15.87 5.17
C ALA A 201 -2.53 15.06 5.05
N ILE A 202 -2.66 14.00 5.82
CA ILE A 202 -3.86 13.14 5.82
C ILE A 202 -4.93 13.83 6.66
N ILE A 203 -6.03 14.21 6.02
CA ILE A 203 -7.19 14.79 6.70
C ILE A 203 -8.07 13.64 7.17
N ILE A 204 -8.12 13.44 8.49
CA ILE A 204 -8.94 12.40 9.11
C ILE A 204 -10.21 13.07 9.65
N PRO A 205 -11.40 12.68 9.17
CA PRO A 205 -12.66 13.21 9.69
C PRO A 205 -12.75 13.03 11.22
N PRO A 206 -13.25 14.04 11.96
CA PRO A 206 -13.47 13.92 13.40
C PRO A 206 -14.33 12.69 13.74
N GLY A 207 -13.89 11.87 14.69
CA GLY A 207 -14.60 10.65 15.08
C GLY A 207 -14.31 9.42 14.20
N THR A 208 -13.53 9.55 13.14
CA THR A 208 -12.98 8.39 12.40
C THR A 208 -11.59 8.05 12.93
N SER A 209 -11.40 6.85 13.47
CA SER A 209 -10.06 6.32 13.74
C SER A 209 -9.58 5.63 12.48
N LEU A 210 -8.91 6.40 11.61
CA LEU A 210 -7.95 5.82 10.69
C LEU A 210 -6.61 5.76 11.41
N TYR A 211 -6.07 4.55 11.54
CA TYR A 211 -4.68 4.32 11.94
C TYR A 211 -4.30 4.71 13.37
N ASN A 212 -5.26 4.71 14.31
CA ASN A 212 -4.92 4.55 15.73
C ASN A 212 -3.89 5.58 16.26
N SER A 213 -3.92 6.77 15.68
CA SER A 213 -2.95 7.83 15.92
C SER A 213 -3.48 8.84 16.94
N PRO A 214 -2.60 9.48 17.70
CA PRO A 214 -2.99 10.54 18.62
C PRO A 214 -3.76 11.64 17.86
N PRO A 215 -4.92 12.10 18.35
CA PRO A 215 -5.76 13.09 17.68
C PRO A 215 -5.08 14.47 17.50
N ASP A 216 -3.93 14.67 18.14
CA ASP A 216 -3.13 15.91 18.14
C ASP A 216 -2.00 15.94 17.11
N LYS A 217 -1.79 14.89 16.30
CA LYS A 217 -0.73 14.86 15.28
C LYS A 217 -1.28 14.73 13.86
N VAL A 218 -0.99 15.73 13.02
CA VAL A 218 -1.20 15.65 11.57
C VAL A 218 -0.39 14.48 11.03
N GLN A 219 -1.06 13.51 10.40
CA GLN A 219 -0.40 12.41 9.71
C GLN A 219 0.00 12.86 8.30
N TYR A 220 1.06 12.27 7.76
CA TYR A 220 1.52 12.57 6.40
C TYR A 220 1.70 11.27 5.60
N SER A 221 1.23 11.27 4.36
CA SER A 221 1.59 10.27 3.35
C SER A 221 2.74 10.81 2.48
N CYS A 222 3.61 9.90 2.03
CA CYS A 222 4.63 10.26 1.04
C CYS A 222 4.00 10.39 -0.34
N VAL A 223 4.46 11.38 -1.11
CA VAL A 223 4.05 11.60 -2.51
C VAL A 223 5.27 11.91 -3.35
N LEU A 224 5.17 11.73 -4.67
CA LEU A 224 6.14 12.24 -5.63
C LEU A 224 5.51 13.40 -6.40
N ILE A 225 6.26 14.47 -6.59
CA ILE A 225 5.77 15.67 -7.27
C ILE A 225 6.76 16.07 -8.36
N ALA A 226 6.28 16.28 -9.58
CA ALA A 226 7.07 16.76 -10.70
C ALA A 226 6.26 17.72 -11.57
N ASP A 227 6.97 18.67 -12.19
CA ASP A 227 6.41 19.55 -13.20
C ASP A 227 6.84 19.05 -14.58
N PHE A 228 5.90 18.59 -15.41
CA PHE A 228 6.15 18.19 -16.79
C PHE A 228 4.86 18.19 -17.62
N ASP A 229 5.00 18.25 -18.95
CA ASP A 229 3.89 18.15 -19.91
C ASP A 229 3.44 16.69 -20.01
N ILE A 230 2.38 16.30 -19.30
CA ILE A 230 1.97 14.89 -19.19
C ILE A 230 1.11 14.43 -20.38
N ASP A 231 0.30 15.32 -20.95
CA ASP A 231 -0.64 15.02 -22.04
C ASP A 231 -0.10 15.43 -23.44
N ASN A 232 1.10 15.99 -23.48
CA ASN A 232 1.80 16.46 -24.69
C ASN A 232 1.05 17.58 -25.42
N ASP A 233 0.38 18.47 -24.69
CA ASP A 233 -0.34 19.63 -25.24
C ASP A 233 0.53 20.90 -25.33
N GLY A 234 1.78 20.83 -24.85
CA GLY A 234 2.74 21.93 -24.81
C GLY A 234 2.67 22.78 -23.53
N ARG A 235 1.79 22.45 -22.59
CA ARG A 235 1.71 23.06 -21.26
C ARG A 235 2.34 22.13 -20.24
N VAL A 236 2.79 22.73 -19.14
CA VAL A 236 3.39 21.96 -18.04
C VAL A 236 2.36 21.87 -16.94
N GLU A 237 2.17 20.67 -16.42
CA GLU A 237 1.31 20.37 -15.28
C GLU A 237 2.16 20.12 -14.04
N THR A 238 1.58 20.34 -12.86
CA THR A 238 2.11 19.81 -11.62
C THR A 238 1.44 18.47 -11.36
N VAL A 239 2.22 17.39 -11.46
CA VAL A 239 1.75 16.01 -11.30
C VAL A 239 2.16 15.51 -9.92
N VAL A 240 1.18 15.06 -9.15
CA VAL A 240 1.36 14.41 -7.84
C VAL A 240 1.08 12.92 -8.01
N LYS A 241 2.04 12.07 -7.66
CA LYS A 241 1.92 10.61 -7.67
C LYS A 241 1.88 10.06 -6.23
N ASP A 242 0.98 9.12 -5.97
CA ASP A 242 0.76 8.49 -4.67
C ASP A 242 0.23 7.04 -4.79
N ASP A 243 -0.21 6.47 -3.66
CA ASP A 243 -0.72 5.08 -3.49
C ASP A 243 0.21 3.95 -3.98
N PHE A 244 1.43 4.31 -4.39
CA PHE A 244 2.48 3.56 -5.04
C PHE A 244 2.37 2.04 -5.03
N MET A 245 2.67 1.42 -6.19
CA MET A 245 2.80 -0.03 -6.31
C MET A 245 3.66 -0.64 -5.18
N GLY A 246 3.11 -1.63 -4.47
CA GLY A 246 3.81 -2.29 -3.37
C GLY A 246 4.01 -1.41 -2.13
N GLY A 247 3.18 -0.37 -2.00
CA GLY A 247 3.01 0.43 -0.79
C GLY A 247 2.81 -0.50 0.40
N GLY A 248 3.61 -0.27 1.44
CA GLY A 248 3.51 -1.07 2.64
C GLY A 248 2.07 -1.03 3.20
N PRO A 249 1.64 -2.05 3.93
CA PRO A 249 0.26 -2.32 4.42
C PRO A 249 -0.34 -1.32 5.44
N GLN A 250 0.08 -0.06 5.36
CA GLN A 250 -0.64 1.06 5.95
C GLN A 250 -1.75 1.56 5.02
N THR A 251 -1.76 1.18 3.75
CA THR A 251 -2.89 1.38 2.86
C THR A 251 -3.65 0.06 2.75
N GLU A 252 -4.68 -0.11 3.59
CA GLU A 252 -5.66 -1.22 3.45
C GLU A 252 -6.46 -1.13 2.14
N PHE A 253 -6.16 -0.16 1.27
CA PHE A 253 -6.79 0.03 -0.01
C PHE A 253 -5.76 0.45 -1.06
N HIS A 254 -5.89 -0.13 -2.24
CA HIS A 254 -5.19 0.20 -3.49
C HIS A 254 -3.73 -0.24 -3.58
N SER A 255 -3.46 -0.98 -4.65
CA SER A 255 -2.17 -1.52 -5.03
C SER A 255 -1.97 -1.14 -6.49
N GLY A 256 -1.65 0.12 -6.69
CA GLY A 256 -1.52 0.76 -7.99
C GLY A 256 -1.03 2.18 -7.79
N ASP A 257 -0.50 2.79 -8.85
CA ASP A 257 -0.15 4.19 -8.78
C ASP A 257 -1.38 5.05 -9.05
N SER A 258 -1.49 6.13 -8.29
CA SER A 258 -2.46 7.20 -8.52
C SER A 258 -1.71 8.47 -8.90
N PHE A 259 -2.27 9.22 -9.85
CA PHE A 259 -1.76 10.50 -10.29
C PHE A 259 -2.88 11.53 -10.21
N SER A 260 -2.59 12.63 -9.52
CA SER A 260 -3.40 13.85 -9.50
C SER A 260 -2.67 14.91 -10.31
N ILE A 261 -3.29 15.36 -11.40
CA ILE A 261 -2.68 16.26 -12.39
C ILE A 261 -3.34 17.63 -12.24
N PHE A 262 -2.54 18.62 -11.90
CA PHE A 262 -2.98 20.00 -11.66
C PHE A 262 -2.40 20.93 -12.71
N THR A 263 -3.13 21.99 -13.05
CA THR A 263 -2.53 23.12 -13.79
C THR A 263 -1.36 23.65 -12.98
N ARG A 264 -0.22 23.89 -13.63
CA ARG A 264 0.98 24.34 -12.93
C ARG A 264 0.74 25.63 -12.14
N GLY A 265 1.20 25.63 -10.90
CA GLY A 265 1.04 26.76 -9.97
C GLY A 265 -0.34 26.91 -9.35
N SER A 266 -1.29 26.00 -9.64
CA SER A 266 -2.61 26.01 -8.99
C SER A 266 -2.58 25.45 -7.57
N ILE A 267 -1.55 24.69 -7.19
CA ILE A 267 -1.37 24.16 -5.84
C ILE A 267 -0.03 24.55 -5.26
N ASP A 268 0.05 24.64 -3.93
CA ASP A 268 1.30 24.67 -3.20
C ASP A 268 1.65 23.25 -2.72
N PRO A 269 2.71 22.62 -3.28
CA PRO A 269 3.18 21.30 -2.83
C PRO A 269 3.51 21.21 -1.34
N ALA A 270 3.85 22.33 -0.68
CA ALA A 270 4.22 22.33 0.73
C ALA A 270 3.02 22.21 1.68
N THR A 271 1.81 22.55 1.22
CA THR A 271 0.59 22.53 2.03
C THR A 271 -0.42 21.49 1.54
N LEU A 272 0.01 20.55 0.71
CA LEU A 272 -0.86 19.54 0.11
C LEU A 272 -1.50 18.66 1.17
N THR A 273 -2.80 18.41 1.03
CA THR A 273 -3.57 17.49 1.86
C THR A 273 -4.10 16.30 1.05
N SER A 274 -4.49 15.21 1.73
CA SER A 274 -5.09 14.04 1.09
C SER A 274 -6.39 14.40 0.36
N ASN A 275 -7.13 15.38 0.88
CA ASN A 275 -8.38 15.88 0.31
C ASN A 275 -8.15 16.73 -0.93
N ASP A 276 -7.05 17.49 -0.98
CA ASP A 276 -6.70 18.33 -2.14
C ASP A 276 -6.57 17.54 -3.43
N ARG A 277 -6.33 16.24 -3.31
CA ARG A 277 -6.24 15.36 -4.44
C ARG A 277 -7.61 15.07 -5.01
N PHE A 278 -8.68 15.00 -4.22
CA PHE A 278 -10.01 14.65 -4.74
C PHE A 278 -10.88 15.89 -4.98
N SER A 279 -11.34 16.03 -6.23
CA SER A 279 -12.28 17.05 -6.70
C SER A 279 -13.40 17.41 -5.74
N GLN A 280 -14.08 16.39 -5.20
CA GLN A 280 -15.27 16.50 -4.35
C GLN A 280 -15.01 17.19 -3.00
N TYR A 281 -13.75 17.32 -2.59
CA TYR A 281 -13.39 17.97 -1.33
C TYR A 281 -12.79 19.37 -1.52
N ARG A 282 -12.64 19.83 -2.77
CA ARG A 282 -12.08 21.14 -3.08
C ARG A 282 -13.19 22.18 -3.26
N THR A 283 -13.07 23.29 -2.53
CA THR A 283 -14.01 24.43 -2.60
C THR A 283 -13.43 25.65 -3.31
N ASP A 284 -12.15 25.61 -3.67
CA ASP A 284 -11.43 26.70 -4.34
C ASP A 284 -11.54 26.67 -5.88
N GLY A 285 -12.35 25.74 -6.41
CA GLY A 285 -12.58 25.60 -7.85
C GLY A 285 -11.45 24.95 -8.63
N ILE A 286 -10.34 24.56 -7.98
CA ILE A 286 -9.28 23.77 -8.61
C ILE A 286 -9.77 22.32 -8.69
N GLN A 287 -9.68 21.73 -9.87
CA GLN A 287 -10.18 20.38 -10.14
C GLN A 287 -9.08 19.54 -10.78
N PRO A 288 -8.42 18.62 -10.03
CA PRO A 288 -7.39 17.78 -10.62
C PRO A 288 -7.98 16.77 -11.60
N ARG A 289 -7.17 16.42 -12.61
CA ARG A 289 -7.40 15.24 -13.45
C ARG A 289 -6.78 14.03 -12.80
N HIS A 290 -7.50 12.92 -12.78
CA HIS A 290 -7.09 11.70 -12.10
C HIS A 290 -6.77 10.56 -13.04
N LEU A 291 -5.55 10.04 -12.92
CA LEU A 291 -5.16 8.74 -13.47
C LEU A 291 -4.91 7.80 -12.29
N ALA A 292 -5.92 7.00 -11.92
CA ALA A 292 -5.87 6.11 -10.77
C ALA A 292 -5.84 4.63 -11.17
N GLU A 293 -5.32 3.78 -10.29
CA GLU A 293 -5.34 2.31 -10.40
C GLU A 293 -4.50 1.74 -11.57
N PHE A 294 -3.54 2.52 -12.07
CA PHE A 294 -2.56 2.04 -13.06
C PHE A 294 -1.20 1.87 -12.39
N MET A 295 -0.52 0.76 -12.68
CA MET A 295 0.89 0.63 -12.33
C MET A 295 1.71 1.28 -13.43
N ALA A 296 1.94 2.60 -13.34
CA ALA A 296 2.48 3.39 -14.42
C ALA A 296 3.63 4.30 -13.98
N ARG A 297 4.57 4.51 -14.89
CA ARG A 297 5.72 5.39 -14.73
C ARG A 297 5.88 6.24 -15.97
N PRO A 298 5.82 7.57 -15.84
CA PRO A 298 6.15 8.43 -16.95
C PRO A 298 7.63 8.32 -17.31
N PHE A 299 7.91 8.48 -18.58
CA PHE A 299 9.25 8.65 -19.13
C PHE A 299 9.21 9.65 -20.28
N ILE A 300 10.34 10.31 -20.54
CA ILE A 300 10.48 11.31 -21.60
C ILE A 300 11.35 10.73 -22.72
N PHE A 301 10.81 10.72 -23.93
CA PHE A 301 11.54 10.33 -25.13
C PHE A 301 11.27 11.30 -26.26
N ASN A 302 12.33 11.84 -26.88
CA ASN A 302 12.26 12.87 -27.92
C ASN A 302 11.38 14.08 -27.53
N GLY A 303 11.50 14.54 -26.29
CA GLY A 303 10.77 15.68 -25.76
C GLY A 303 9.27 15.44 -25.56
N ARG A 304 8.81 14.18 -25.61
CA ARG A 304 7.42 13.80 -25.35
C ARG A 304 7.31 12.86 -24.17
N THR A 305 6.25 13.01 -23.41
CA THR A 305 5.92 12.16 -22.27
C THR A 305 5.12 10.95 -22.72
N TYR A 306 5.52 9.79 -22.22
CA TYR A 306 4.82 8.53 -22.36
C TYR A 306 4.69 7.87 -20.99
N LEU A 307 3.75 6.95 -20.85
CA LEU A 307 3.57 6.14 -19.64
C LEU A 307 3.96 4.71 -19.94
N SER A 308 4.96 4.19 -19.25
CA SER A 308 5.25 2.75 -19.20
C SER A 308 4.48 2.16 -18.04
N GLY A 309 3.75 1.07 -18.25
CA GLY A 309 3.00 0.48 -17.16
C GLY A 309 2.61 -0.97 -17.36
N TYR A 310 2.15 -1.55 -16.27
CA TYR A 310 1.57 -2.89 -16.23
C TYR A 310 0.07 -2.72 -16.17
N ARG A 311 -0.67 -3.49 -16.97
CA ARG A 311 -2.12 -3.45 -16.86
C ARG A 311 -2.51 -3.94 -15.46
N PRO A 312 -3.36 -3.20 -14.73
CA PRO A 312 -4.06 -3.76 -13.59
C PRO A 312 -4.83 -5.01 -14.05
N TRP A 313 -4.73 -6.09 -13.29
CA TRP A 313 -5.37 -7.36 -13.62
C TRP A 313 -6.89 -7.27 -13.39
N TRP A 314 -7.63 -6.77 -14.38
CA TRP A 314 -9.09 -6.88 -14.40
C TRP A 314 -9.45 -8.16 -15.15
N LYS A 315 -9.89 -9.22 -14.44
CA LYS A 315 -10.59 -10.30 -15.13
C LYS A 315 -11.97 -9.77 -15.51
N ILE A 316 -12.18 -9.53 -16.80
CA ILE A 316 -13.54 -9.47 -17.33
C ILE A 316 -14.09 -10.88 -17.17
N ALA A 317 -15.11 -11.03 -16.34
CA ALA A 317 -15.76 -12.32 -16.20
C ALA A 317 -16.50 -12.69 -17.49
N GLU A 318 -16.88 -13.96 -17.64
CA GLU A 318 -17.52 -14.48 -18.86
C GLU A 318 -18.81 -13.73 -19.25
N ASP A 319 -19.42 -13.01 -18.30
CA ASP A 319 -20.61 -12.17 -18.50
C ASP A 319 -20.29 -10.73 -18.95
N GLY A 320 -19.03 -10.43 -19.27
CA GLY A 320 -18.62 -9.10 -19.74
C GLY A 320 -18.48 -8.06 -18.62
N VAL A 321 -18.69 -8.44 -17.36
CA VAL A 321 -18.51 -7.54 -16.22
C VAL A 321 -17.06 -7.57 -15.78
N ALA A 322 -16.40 -6.41 -15.73
CA ALA A 322 -15.11 -6.27 -15.08
C ALA A 322 -15.28 -6.57 -13.59
N ARG A 323 -14.81 -7.73 -13.14
CA ARG A 323 -14.78 -8.08 -11.72
C ARG A 323 -13.37 -7.85 -11.20
N ILE A 324 -13.26 -7.12 -10.10
CA ILE A 324 -12.02 -7.01 -9.31
C ILE A 324 -11.73 -8.42 -8.77
N PRO A 325 -10.66 -9.11 -9.20
CA PRO A 325 -10.26 -10.34 -8.54
C PRO A 325 -9.97 -10.02 -7.07
N SER A 326 -10.39 -10.88 -6.15
CA SER A 326 -10.09 -10.73 -4.71
C SER A 326 -8.58 -10.68 -4.39
N SER A 327 -7.72 -11.03 -5.37
CA SER A 327 -6.28 -10.78 -5.35
C SER A 327 -5.94 -9.38 -5.83
N TYR A 328 -6.18 -8.39 -4.97
CA TYR A 328 -5.60 -7.06 -5.07
C TYR A 328 -4.07 -7.16 -5.24
N GLY A 329 -3.51 -6.54 -6.29
CA GLY A 329 -2.21 -5.87 -6.15
C GLY A 329 -0.94 -6.47 -6.71
N TYR A 330 -1.03 -7.35 -7.70
CA TYR A 330 0.17 -7.78 -8.43
C TYR A 330 0.15 -7.31 -9.87
N PRO A 331 1.28 -6.78 -10.38
CA PRO A 331 1.41 -6.46 -11.78
C PRO A 331 1.18 -7.69 -12.63
N ASP A 332 0.51 -7.51 -13.77
CA ASP A 332 0.58 -8.48 -14.85
C ASP A 332 2.05 -8.68 -15.22
N ARG A 333 2.54 -9.91 -15.05
CA ARG A 333 3.92 -10.31 -15.33
C ARG A 333 4.10 -10.85 -16.74
N GLU A 334 3.02 -10.91 -17.52
CA GLU A 334 3.04 -11.32 -18.92
C GLU A 334 3.29 -10.14 -19.84
N PHE A 335 2.86 -8.93 -19.48
CA PHE A 335 2.96 -7.76 -20.35
C PHE A 335 3.40 -6.49 -19.63
N THR A 336 4.16 -5.68 -20.35
CA THR A 336 4.29 -4.25 -20.10
C THR A 336 3.85 -3.48 -21.33
N GLU A 337 3.23 -2.34 -21.11
CA GLU A 337 2.67 -1.49 -22.15
C GLU A 337 3.26 -0.09 -22.08
N VAL A 338 3.30 0.56 -23.24
CA VAL A 338 3.62 1.98 -23.38
C VAL A 338 2.37 2.68 -23.87
N PHE A 339 2.01 3.76 -23.21
CA PHE A 339 0.84 4.56 -23.54
C PHE A 339 1.22 6.02 -23.77
N ARG A 340 0.36 6.71 -24.51
CA ARG A 340 0.32 8.17 -24.58
C ARG A 340 -0.96 8.65 -23.91
N TYR A 341 -0.83 9.41 -22.83
CA TYR A 341 -1.98 10.05 -22.18
C TYR A 341 -2.46 11.24 -23.01
N ARG A 342 -3.78 11.41 -23.12
CA ARG A 342 -4.44 12.48 -23.89
C ARG A 342 -5.29 13.41 -23.04
N GLY A 343 -5.63 13.00 -21.83
CA GLY A 343 -6.60 13.71 -20.97
C GLY A 343 -7.63 12.77 -20.36
N GLY A 344 -8.72 13.33 -19.83
CA GLY A 344 -9.70 12.55 -19.08
C GLY A 344 -9.33 12.39 -17.60
N GLY A 345 -10.21 11.77 -16.82
CA GLY A 345 -10.06 11.68 -15.37
C GLY A 345 -10.54 12.94 -14.63
N GLU A 346 -11.21 13.88 -15.30
CA GLU A 346 -11.89 15.00 -14.66
C GLU A 346 -13.13 14.52 -13.87
N HIS A 347 -13.49 15.24 -12.81
CA HIS A 347 -14.74 15.00 -12.10
C HIS A 347 -15.96 15.40 -12.96
N VAL A 348 -16.93 14.50 -13.10
CA VAL A 348 -18.21 14.82 -13.75
C VAL A 348 -19.10 15.58 -12.76
N PRO A 349 -19.69 16.73 -13.13
CA PRO A 349 -20.54 17.51 -12.21
C PRO A 349 -21.70 16.71 -11.61
N GLU A 350 -22.13 17.10 -10.40
CA GLU A 350 -23.22 16.48 -9.65
C GLU A 350 -24.51 16.35 -10.49
N GLY A 351 -25.14 15.17 -10.41
CA GLY A 351 -26.34 14.80 -11.17
C GLY A 351 -26.14 13.63 -12.15
N ARG A 352 -24.89 13.20 -12.39
CA ARG A 352 -24.56 11.98 -13.15
C ARG A 352 -23.56 11.07 -12.44
N GLY A 353 -23.91 10.62 -11.23
CA GLY A 353 -23.21 9.54 -10.52
C GLY A 353 -21.78 9.87 -10.06
N TYR A 354 -21.26 9.05 -9.15
CA TYR A 354 -19.83 9.03 -8.79
C TYR A 354 -19.05 8.52 -10.00
N GLY A 355 -18.49 9.42 -10.82
CA GLY A 355 -17.72 9.02 -11.98
C GLY A 355 -16.77 10.12 -12.43
N ASN A 356 -15.51 9.75 -12.67
CA ASN A 356 -14.60 10.57 -13.45
C ASN A 356 -14.92 10.38 -14.94
N THR A 357 -14.59 11.36 -15.78
CA THR A 357 -14.56 11.16 -17.23
C THR A 357 -13.63 9.98 -17.55
N PRO A 358 -13.94 9.17 -18.58
CA PRO A 358 -13.06 8.08 -18.97
C PRO A 358 -11.65 8.59 -19.29
N LEU A 359 -10.64 7.88 -18.79
CA LEU A 359 -9.25 8.13 -19.12
C LEU A 359 -9.02 7.95 -20.62
N GLN A 360 -8.37 8.93 -21.24
CA GLN A 360 -8.04 8.91 -22.66
C GLN A 360 -6.56 8.59 -22.81
N MET A 361 -6.28 7.36 -23.27
CA MET A 361 -4.92 6.86 -23.47
C MET A 361 -4.83 6.07 -24.77
N ASP A 362 -3.80 6.34 -25.55
CA ASP A 362 -3.47 5.54 -26.74
C ASP A 362 -2.47 4.45 -26.35
N LEU A 363 -2.77 3.18 -26.68
CA LEU A 363 -1.77 2.11 -26.61
C LEU A 363 -0.74 2.34 -27.73
N VAL A 364 0.51 2.56 -27.34
CA VAL A 364 1.63 2.79 -28.27
C VAL A 364 2.36 1.47 -28.55
N CYS A 365 2.73 0.77 -27.48
CA CYS A 365 3.46 -0.49 -27.56
C CYS A 365 2.93 -1.49 -26.55
N ARG A 366 2.98 -2.78 -26.88
CA ARG A 366 2.85 -3.88 -25.91
C ARG A 366 4.04 -4.81 -26.08
N PHE A 367 4.67 -5.15 -24.97
CA PHE A 367 5.75 -6.12 -24.92
C PHE A 367 5.34 -7.31 -24.06
N ARG A 368 5.46 -8.51 -24.61
CA ARG A 368 5.40 -9.73 -23.81
C ARG A 368 6.70 -9.89 -23.02
N MET A 369 6.54 -10.13 -21.73
CA MET A 369 7.60 -10.41 -20.78
C MET A 369 7.82 -11.92 -20.71
N LYS A 370 9.00 -12.40 -21.14
CA LYS A 370 9.39 -13.80 -21.04
C LYS A 370 10.49 -13.98 -20.01
N ILE A 371 10.27 -14.87 -19.06
CA ILE A 371 11.30 -15.28 -18.10
C ILE A 371 12.31 -16.16 -18.85
N ILE A 372 13.57 -15.72 -18.93
CA ILE A 372 14.67 -16.44 -19.60
C ILE A 372 15.65 -17.09 -18.62
N LYS A 373 15.58 -16.74 -17.33
CA LYS A 373 16.30 -17.40 -16.23
C LYS A 373 15.51 -17.18 -14.94
N GLN A 374 15.43 -18.23 -14.12
CA GLN A 374 14.87 -18.18 -12.76
C GLN A 374 15.89 -18.84 -11.82
N SER A 375 16.22 -18.20 -10.70
CA SER A 375 17.00 -18.87 -9.65
C SER A 375 16.11 -19.93 -9.00
N LYS A 376 16.62 -21.16 -8.85
CA LYS A 376 15.95 -22.15 -7.99
C LYS A 376 16.11 -21.66 -6.55
N GLN A 377 15.01 -21.24 -5.91
CA GLN A 377 15.00 -21.09 -4.46
C GLN A 377 15.34 -22.44 -3.84
N GLN A 378 16.38 -22.46 -3.00
CA GLN A 378 16.77 -23.60 -2.17
C GLN A 378 15.89 -23.70 -0.93
#